data_AF-U2A2J5-F1
#
_entry.id   AF-U2A2J5-F1
#
_cell.length_a   1.000
_cell.length_b   1.000
_cell.length_c   1.000
_cell.angle_alpha   90.00
_cell.angle_beta   90.00
_cell.angle_gamma   90.00
#
_symmetry.space_group_name_H-M   'P 1'
#
loop_
_entity.id
_entity.type
_entity.pdbx_description
1 polymer ?
#
loop_
_entity_poly.entity_id
_entity_poly.type
_entity_poly.pdbx_seq_one_letter_code
_entity_poly.pdbx_strand_id
1 'polypeptide(L)'
;MELTTFTTPQIYGIFAALSCAAVAGIIFYCIGLRTGKAAGYEQGRETAAKHCKSIVHPLREALAEHRDLLAARSREAMTLRANIKAEAEDHGKVERGLLNRLAAAAPLSDEDHAVLLAVANKLELAGDTFAGLNAHDHARFSRHLQAQVLDMAERIRKAQANTQPHPDSELIDWLDENATLHFDLETAELRFQAFAEDHPIIDDLRTLLRKAKADSDELDRNHGELLQAAVAQEAAA
;
A
#
# COMPACT_ATOMS: atom_id res chain seq x y z
N MET A 1 91.60 12.22 68.76
CA MET A 1 90.68 11.29 68.07
C MET A 1 90.46 10.13 69.03
N GLU A 2 89.50 10.29 69.95
CA GLU A 2 89.18 9.23 70.91
C GLU A 2 88.30 8.21 70.21
N LEU A 3 88.82 7.00 70.01
CA LEU A 3 88.03 5.85 69.59
C LEU A 3 87.16 5.45 70.78
N THR A 4 85.87 5.75 70.70
CA THR A 4 84.85 5.23 71.63
C THR A 4 84.74 3.71 71.44
N THR A 5 85.39 2.95 72.32
CA THR A 5 85.24 1.50 72.39
C THR A 5 83.85 1.16 72.90
N PHE A 6 82.94 0.85 71.99
CA PHE A 6 81.60 0.35 72.29
C PHE A 6 81.67 -0.98 73.03
N THR A 7 80.95 -1.09 74.16
CA THR A 7 80.86 -2.35 74.89
C THR A 7 79.94 -3.31 74.15
N THR A 8 80.27 -4.61 74.15
CA THR A 8 79.51 -5.69 73.50
C THR A 8 77.97 -5.60 73.69
N PRO A 9 77.42 -5.31 74.88
CA PRO A 9 75.96 -5.15 75.05
C PRO A 9 75.35 -3.95 74.30
N GLN A 10 76.10 -2.86 74.11
CA GLN A 10 75.61 -1.69 73.37
C GLN A 10 75.50 -1.98 71.86
N ILE A 11 76.40 -2.80 71.31
CA ILE A 11 76.34 -3.23 69.91
C ILE A 11 75.08 -4.07 69.67
N TYR A 12 74.79 -5.04 70.55
CA TYR A 12 73.55 -5.84 70.45
C TYR A 12 72.29 -5.00 70.63
N GLY A 13 72.31 -4.00 71.51
CA GLY A 13 71.18 -3.07 71.69
C GLY A 13 70.89 -2.24 70.44
N ILE A 14 71.92 -1.73 69.77
CA ILE A 14 71.76 -0.95 68.52
C ILE A 14 71.25 -1.85 67.39
N PHE A 15 71.78 -3.07 67.24
CA PHE A 15 71.28 -4.03 66.25
C PHE A 15 69.81 -4.43 66.49
N ALA A 16 69.41 -4.64 67.75
CA ALA A 16 68.02 -4.93 68.10
C ALA A 16 67.09 -3.73 67.83
N ALA A 17 67.52 -2.51 68.11
CA ALA A 17 66.74 -1.31 67.79
C ALA A 17 66.58 -1.11 66.27
N LEU A 18 67.65 -1.33 65.49
CA LEU A 18 67.63 -1.24 64.03
C LEU A 18 66.73 -2.32 63.40
N SER A 19 66.78 -3.56 63.90
CA SER A 19 65.93 -4.63 63.39
C SER A 19 64.45 -4.40 63.72
N CYS A 20 64.13 -3.94 64.94
CA CYS A 20 62.78 -3.55 65.30
C CYS A 20 62.24 -2.40 64.43
N ALA A 21 63.06 -1.37 64.16
CA ALA A 21 62.68 -0.26 63.29
C ALA A 21 62.43 -0.73 61.84
N ALA A 22 63.26 -1.63 61.32
CA ALA A 22 63.09 -2.20 59.97
C ALA A 22 61.80 -3.03 59.86
N VAL A 23 61.51 -3.88 60.86
CA VAL A 23 60.28 -4.69 60.89
C VAL A 23 59.04 -3.79 60.98
N ALA A 24 59.07 -2.75 61.82
CA ALA A 24 57.98 -1.78 61.90
C ALA A 24 57.75 -1.07 60.55
N GLY A 25 58.83 -0.63 59.89
CA GLY A 25 58.76 -0.01 58.56
C GLY A 25 58.10 -0.91 57.51
N ILE A 26 58.44 -2.20 57.50
CA ILE A 26 57.84 -3.19 56.58
C ILE A 26 56.35 -3.38 56.87
N ILE A 27 55.96 -3.46 58.14
CA ILE A 27 54.55 -3.61 58.53
C ILE A 27 53.72 -2.39 58.09
N PHE A 28 54.21 -1.17 58.35
CA PHE A 28 53.52 0.05 57.91
C PHE A 28 53.43 0.15 56.38
N TYR A 29 54.48 -0.25 55.66
CA TYR A 29 54.47 -0.30 54.20
C TYR A 29 53.43 -1.30 53.65
N CYS A 30 53.36 -2.50 54.23
CA CYS A 30 52.39 -3.52 53.86
C CYS A 30 50.94 -3.10 54.15
N ILE A 31 50.70 -2.43 55.29
CA ILE A 31 49.39 -1.87 55.63
C ILE A 31 49.02 -0.76 54.64
N GLY A 32 49.94 0.17 54.36
CA GLY A 32 49.74 1.28 53.42
C GLY A 32 49.47 0.82 51.98
N LEU A 33 50.14 -0.24 51.52
CA LEU A 33 49.87 -0.82 50.19
C LEU A 33 48.50 -1.47 50.10
N ARG A 34 48.05 -2.18 51.15
CA ARG A 34 46.71 -2.79 51.18
C ARG A 34 45.61 -1.73 51.20
N THR A 35 45.76 -0.69 52.02
CA THR A 35 44.79 0.40 52.09
C THR A 35 44.77 1.24 50.82
N GLY A 36 45.94 1.51 50.22
CA GLY A 36 46.04 2.22 48.94
C GLY A 36 45.41 1.47 47.76
N LYS A 37 45.56 0.13 47.71
CA LYS A 37 44.87 -0.68 46.69
C LYS A 37 43.36 -0.68 46.86
N ALA A 38 42.87 -0.79 48.10
CA ALA A 38 41.43 -0.73 48.39
C ALA A 38 40.84 0.64 48.02
N ALA A 39 41.49 1.72 48.46
CA ALA A 39 41.08 3.10 48.16
C ALA A 39 41.11 3.40 46.65
N GLY A 40 42.16 2.96 45.94
CA GLY A 40 42.26 3.13 44.49
C GLY A 40 41.20 2.34 43.71
N TYR A 41 40.87 1.14 44.17
CA TYR A 41 39.79 0.34 43.58
C TYR A 41 38.42 0.98 43.78
N GLU A 42 38.15 1.50 44.98
CA GLU A 42 36.90 2.18 45.30
C GLU A 42 36.75 3.49 44.51
N GLN A 43 37.80 4.30 44.46
CA GLN A 43 37.83 5.54 43.67
C GLN A 43 37.68 5.28 42.17
N GLY A 44 38.33 4.24 41.64
CA GLY A 44 38.19 3.82 40.24
C GLY A 44 36.77 3.36 39.92
N ARG A 45 36.16 2.57 40.82
CA ARG A 45 34.78 2.09 40.69
C ARG A 45 33.78 3.23 40.69
N GLU A 46 33.91 4.19 41.60
CA GLU A 46 33.03 5.36 41.65
C GLU A 46 33.16 6.23 40.40
N THR A 47 34.39 6.46 39.93
CA THR A 47 34.65 7.26 38.73
C THR A 47 34.05 6.59 37.48
N ALA A 48 34.25 5.27 37.34
CA ALA A 48 33.66 4.49 36.26
C ALA A 48 32.13 4.47 36.32
N ALA A 49 31.55 4.32 37.51
CA ALA A 49 30.10 4.36 37.70
C ALA A 49 29.52 5.73 37.34
N LYS A 50 30.18 6.83 37.74
CA LYS A 50 29.78 8.20 37.40
C LYS A 50 29.86 8.46 35.91
N HIS A 51 30.95 8.01 35.27
CA HIS A 51 31.13 8.16 33.82
C HIS A 51 30.10 7.35 33.03
N CYS A 52 29.86 6.09 33.41
CA CYS A 52 28.84 5.25 32.80
C CYS A 52 27.44 5.87 32.97
N LYS A 53 27.09 6.36 34.16
CA LYS A 53 25.82 7.03 34.41
C LYS A 53 25.65 8.28 33.55
N SER A 54 26.72 9.06 33.38
CA SER A 54 26.74 10.26 32.53
C SER A 54 26.47 9.98 31.06
N ILE A 55 26.83 8.80 30.54
CA ILE A 55 26.63 8.44 29.13
C ILE A 55 25.32 7.69 28.93
N VAL A 56 25.00 6.76 29.83
CA VAL A 56 23.82 5.89 29.69
C VAL A 56 22.52 6.66 29.87
N HIS A 57 22.49 7.66 30.75
CA HIS A 57 21.28 8.45 30.98
C HIS A 57 20.82 9.25 29.74
N PRO A 58 21.66 10.11 29.13
CA PRO A 58 21.24 10.88 27.95
C PRO A 58 20.94 9.96 26.75
N LEU A 59 21.64 8.83 26.63
CA LEU A 59 21.38 7.87 25.56
C LEU A 59 20.03 7.17 25.73
N ARG A 60 19.62 6.88 26.98
CA ARG A 60 18.27 6.37 27.27
C ARG A 60 17.19 7.40 27.00
N GLU A 61 17.43 8.66 27.36
CA GLU A 61 16.50 9.76 27.09
C GLU A 61 16.32 9.97 25.59
N ALA A 62 17.42 10.03 24.83
CA ALA A 62 17.38 10.15 23.37
C ALA A 62 16.67 8.96 22.70
N LEU A 63 16.92 7.73 23.18
CA LEU A 63 16.22 6.55 22.67
C LEU A 63 14.72 6.58 23.01
N ALA A 64 14.33 7.10 24.17
CA ALA A 64 12.93 7.27 24.52
C ALA A 64 12.26 8.30 23.59
N GLU A 65 12.89 9.46 23.40
CA GLU A 65 12.39 10.51 22.50
C GLU A 65 12.24 10.02 21.06
N HIS A 66 13.24 9.31 20.52
CA HIS A 66 13.15 8.74 19.17
C HIS A 66 12.05 7.68 19.04
N ARG A 67 11.81 6.87 20.08
CA ARG A 67 10.70 5.91 20.09
C ARG A 67 9.35 6.61 20.09
N ASP A 68 9.21 7.68 20.86
CA ASP A 68 7.97 8.46 20.91
C ASP A 68 7.70 9.16 19.57
N LEU A 69 8.73 9.72 18.93
CA LEU A 69 8.63 10.28 17.58
C LEU A 69 8.23 9.23 16.54
N LEU A 70 8.82 8.04 16.59
CA LEU A 70 8.48 6.94 15.68
C LEU A 70 7.04 6.44 15.92
N ALA A 71 6.60 6.40 17.18
CA ALA A 71 5.22 6.08 17.53
C ALA A 71 4.24 7.15 17.01
N ALA A 72 4.59 8.43 17.11
CA ALA A 72 3.78 9.52 16.56
C ALA A 72 3.67 9.44 15.03
N ARG A 73 4.80 9.30 14.33
CA ARG A 73 4.84 9.19 12.86
C ARG A 73 4.13 7.95 12.33
N SER A 74 4.24 6.82 13.02
CA SER A 74 3.52 5.60 12.62
C SER A 74 2.01 5.74 12.76
N ARG A 75 1.52 6.43 13.79
CA ARG A 75 0.09 6.78 13.90
C ARG A 75 -0.36 7.72 12.78
N GLU A 76 0.39 8.78 12.50
CA GLU A 76 0.11 9.69 11.37
C GLU A 76 0.03 8.91 10.04
N ALA A 77 1.01 8.05 9.78
CA ALA A 77 1.04 7.24 8.56
C ALA A 77 -0.15 6.27 8.47
N MET A 78 -0.55 5.64 9.58
CA MET A 78 -1.74 4.79 9.62
C MET A 78 -3.02 5.59 9.34
N THR A 79 -3.15 6.79 9.92
CA THR A 79 -4.31 7.66 9.67
C THR A 79 -4.37 8.13 8.22
N LEU A 80 -3.24 8.50 7.62
CA LEU A 80 -3.18 8.89 6.20
C LEU A 80 -3.56 7.74 5.28
N ARG A 81 -3.08 6.52 5.56
CA ARG A 81 -3.47 5.32 4.79
C ARG A 81 -4.96 5.03 4.89
N ALA A 82 -5.54 5.18 6.08
CA ALA A 82 -6.98 5.03 6.27
C ALA A 82 -7.78 6.08 5.48
N ASN A 83 -7.35 7.33 5.51
CA ASN A 83 -7.98 8.42 4.75
C ASN A 83 -7.91 8.19 3.24
N ILE A 84 -6.75 7.79 2.72
CA ILE A 84 -6.58 7.47 1.29
C ILE A 84 -7.51 6.32 0.88
N LYS A 85 -7.63 5.28 1.71
CA LYS A 85 -8.53 4.17 1.43
C LYS A 85 -9.99 4.60 1.40
N ALA A 86 -10.41 5.42 2.37
CA ALA A 86 -11.76 5.97 2.41
C ALA A 86 -12.05 6.87 1.20
N GLU A 87 -11.10 7.73 0.84
CA GLU A 87 -11.23 8.61 -0.32
C GLU A 87 -11.31 7.81 -1.63
N ALA A 88 -10.49 6.77 -1.80
CA ALA A 88 -10.56 5.89 -2.96
C ALA A 88 -11.91 5.16 -3.07
N GLU A 89 -12.48 4.72 -1.95
CA GLU A 89 -13.81 4.10 -1.92
C GLU A 89 -14.91 5.10 -2.31
N ASP A 90 -14.83 6.33 -1.82
CA ASP A 90 -15.78 7.39 -2.17
C ASP A 90 -15.67 7.79 -3.64
N HIS A 91 -14.45 7.92 -4.19
CA HIS A 91 -14.24 8.13 -5.62
C HIS A 91 -14.86 7.01 -6.45
N GLY A 92 -14.64 5.74 -6.07
CA GLY A 92 -15.24 4.60 -6.77
C GLY A 92 -16.77 4.57 -6.71
N LYS A 93 -17.38 5.08 -5.62
CA LYS A 93 -18.86 5.25 -5.53
C LYS A 93 -19.36 6.37 -6.43
N VAL A 94 -18.64 7.50 -6.48
CA VAL A 94 -18.99 8.62 -7.36
C VAL A 94 -18.89 8.20 -8.83
N GLU A 95 -17.81 7.52 -9.21
CA GLU A 95 -17.61 7.02 -10.57
C GLU A 95 -18.71 6.05 -10.98
N ARG A 96 -19.00 5.03 -10.16
CA ARG A 96 -20.15 4.13 -10.39
C ARG A 96 -21.47 4.89 -10.47
N GLY A 97 -21.67 5.88 -9.62
CA GLY A 97 -22.86 6.74 -9.64
C GLY A 97 -22.99 7.56 -10.93
N LEU A 98 -21.88 8.08 -11.45
CA LEU A 98 -21.83 8.81 -12.71
C LEU A 98 -22.04 7.90 -13.91
N LEU A 99 -21.40 6.74 -13.93
CA LEU A 99 -21.60 5.71 -14.97
C LEU A 99 -23.04 5.23 -14.98
N ASN A 100 -23.63 4.96 -13.82
CA ASN A 100 -25.04 4.57 -13.72
C ASN A 100 -25.98 5.69 -14.18
N ARG A 101 -25.68 6.96 -13.88
CA ARG A 101 -26.47 8.10 -14.39
C ARG A 101 -26.31 8.27 -15.90
N LEU A 102 -25.12 8.01 -16.44
CA LEU A 102 -24.84 8.08 -17.87
C LEU A 102 -25.53 6.92 -18.62
N ALA A 103 -25.56 5.72 -18.02
CA ALA A 103 -26.32 4.58 -18.51
C ALA A 103 -27.84 4.79 -18.41
N ALA A 104 -28.33 5.33 -17.28
CA ALA A 104 -29.75 5.62 -17.06
C ALA A 104 -30.26 6.82 -17.87
N ALA A 105 -29.37 7.71 -18.30
CA ALA A 105 -29.70 8.77 -19.26
C ALA A 105 -30.06 8.21 -20.65
N ALA A 106 -29.98 6.89 -20.85
CA ALA A 106 -30.28 6.13 -22.06
C ALA A 106 -29.47 6.65 -23.26
N PRO A 107 -28.49 5.89 -23.78
CA PRO A 107 -27.85 6.26 -25.03
C PRO A 107 -28.95 6.25 -26.10
N LEU A 108 -29.11 7.38 -26.78
CA LEU A 108 -29.89 7.48 -28.02
C LEU A 108 -29.64 6.21 -28.83
N SER A 109 -30.69 5.44 -29.04
CA SER A 109 -30.65 4.12 -29.63
C SER A 109 -30.39 4.21 -31.13
N ASP A 110 -30.05 3.08 -31.75
CA ASP A 110 -29.97 3.00 -33.23
C ASP A 110 -31.33 3.35 -33.88
N GLU A 111 -32.42 3.12 -33.16
CA GLU A 111 -33.77 3.54 -33.56
C GLU A 111 -33.90 5.07 -33.56
N ASP A 112 -33.37 5.76 -32.54
CA ASP A 112 -33.36 7.23 -32.48
C ASP A 112 -32.52 7.84 -33.60
N HIS A 113 -31.38 7.23 -33.94
CA HIS A 113 -30.58 7.61 -35.10
C HIS A 113 -31.37 7.47 -36.41
N ALA A 114 -32.07 6.35 -36.59
CA ALA A 114 -32.93 6.13 -37.76
C ALA A 114 -34.09 7.13 -37.84
N VAL A 115 -34.69 7.48 -36.71
CA VAL A 115 -35.75 8.50 -36.61
C VAL A 115 -35.22 9.88 -37.01
N LEU A 116 -34.02 10.26 -36.57
CA LEU A 116 -33.42 11.55 -36.96
C LEU A 116 -33.13 11.63 -38.46
N LEU A 117 -32.64 10.54 -39.06
CA LEU A 117 -32.47 10.47 -40.52
C LEU A 117 -33.81 10.59 -41.26
N ALA A 118 -34.86 9.94 -40.75
CA ALA A 118 -36.20 10.06 -41.32
C ALA A 118 -36.75 11.49 -41.20
N VAL A 119 -36.49 12.19 -40.09
CA VAL A 119 -36.85 13.62 -39.92
C VAL A 119 -36.07 14.50 -40.90
N ALA A 120 -34.77 14.26 -41.09
CA ALA A 120 -33.96 15.01 -42.05
C ALA A 120 -34.51 14.86 -43.49
N ASN A 121 -34.87 13.65 -43.91
CA ASN A 121 -35.48 13.41 -45.23
C ASN A 121 -36.84 14.11 -45.39
N LYS A 122 -37.63 14.19 -44.32
CA LYS A 122 -38.90 14.95 -44.33
C LYS A 122 -38.66 16.46 -44.42
N LEU A 123 -37.62 16.98 -43.78
CA LEU A 123 -37.25 18.40 -43.85
C LEU A 123 -36.71 18.77 -45.23
N GLU A 124 -36.01 17.86 -45.91
CA GLU A 124 -35.61 18.00 -47.30
C GLU A 124 -36.83 18.15 -48.21
N LEU A 125 -37.77 17.19 -48.11
CA LEU A 125 -39.01 17.22 -48.87
C LEU A 125 -39.83 18.49 -48.60
N ALA A 126 -39.91 18.91 -47.34
CA ALA A 126 -40.57 20.16 -46.97
C ALA A 126 -39.86 21.37 -47.60
N GLY A 127 -38.52 21.39 -47.58
CA GLY A 127 -37.71 22.43 -48.21
C GLY A 127 -37.97 22.55 -49.71
N ASP A 128 -38.04 21.42 -50.42
CA ASP A 128 -38.32 21.40 -51.85
C ASP A 128 -39.77 21.77 -52.17
N THR A 129 -40.71 21.37 -51.31
CA THR A 129 -42.12 21.78 -51.42
C THR A 129 -42.26 23.30 -51.23
N PHE A 130 -41.62 23.88 -50.22
CA PHE A 130 -41.64 25.33 -50.02
C PHE A 130 -40.93 26.10 -51.13
N ALA A 131 -39.86 25.53 -51.70
CA ALA A 131 -39.20 26.10 -52.88
C ALA A 131 -40.15 26.11 -54.09
N GLY A 132 -40.91 25.02 -54.32
CA GLY A 132 -41.92 24.94 -55.37
C GLY A 132 -43.11 25.89 -55.18
N LEU A 133 -43.45 26.22 -53.94
CA LEU A 133 -44.50 27.19 -53.58
C LEU A 133 -44.01 28.66 -53.58
N ASN A 134 -42.78 28.94 -54.06
CA ASN A 134 -42.14 30.26 -53.99
C ASN A 134 -41.97 30.83 -52.57
N ALA A 135 -42.03 29.98 -51.54
CA ALA A 135 -41.83 30.33 -50.15
C ALA A 135 -40.36 30.12 -49.75
N HIS A 136 -39.45 30.90 -50.37
CA HIS A 136 -38.00 30.67 -50.28
C HIS A 136 -37.42 30.78 -48.86
N ASP A 137 -38.01 31.60 -47.99
CA ASP A 137 -37.57 31.72 -46.59
C ASP A 137 -37.85 30.43 -45.80
N HIS A 138 -39.03 29.84 -46.01
CA HIS A 138 -39.38 28.54 -45.41
C HIS A 138 -38.53 27.41 -45.99
N ALA A 139 -38.22 27.45 -47.29
CA ALA A 139 -37.30 26.49 -47.92
C ALA A 139 -35.89 26.56 -47.32
N ARG A 140 -35.35 27.77 -47.09
CA ARG A 140 -34.05 27.97 -46.42
C ARG A 140 -34.08 27.49 -44.99
N PHE A 141 -35.14 27.80 -44.26
CA PHE A 141 -35.30 27.37 -42.87
C PHE A 141 -35.37 25.84 -42.75
N SER A 142 -36.14 25.17 -43.61
CA SER A 142 -36.23 23.70 -43.65
C SER A 142 -34.88 23.05 -43.96
N ARG A 143 -34.11 23.58 -44.91
CA ARG A 143 -32.75 23.09 -45.21
C ARG A 143 -31.76 23.33 -44.07
N HIS A 144 -31.90 24.45 -43.35
CA HIS A 144 -31.09 24.72 -42.17
C HIS A 144 -31.39 23.72 -41.05
N LEU A 145 -32.66 23.45 -40.78
CA LEU A 145 -33.07 22.44 -39.79
C LEU A 145 -32.62 21.03 -40.21
N GLN A 146 -32.70 20.69 -41.50
CA GLN A 146 -32.18 19.42 -42.02
C GLN A 146 -30.70 19.26 -41.68
N ALA A 147 -29.87 20.27 -41.95
CA ALA A 147 -28.45 20.24 -41.64
C ALA A 147 -28.18 20.08 -40.12
N GLN A 148 -28.96 20.76 -39.27
CA GLN A 148 -28.85 20.59 -37.82
C GLN A 148 -29.21 19.18 -37.36
N VAL A 149 -30.27 18.60 -37.91
CA VAL A 149 -30.71 17.23 -37.55
C VAL A 149 -29.67 16.19 -38.01
N LEU A 150 -29.06 16.39 -39.18
CA LEU A 150 -27.96 15.53 -39.65
C LEU A 150 -26.72 15.61 -38.75
N ASP A 151 -26.34 16.82 -38.31
CA ASP A 151 -25.23 17.00 -37.35
C ASP A 151 -25.54 16.30 -36.02
N MET A 152 -26.77 16.43 -35.51
CA MET A 152 -27.20 15.71 -34.31
C MET A 152 -27.12 14.19 -34.49
N ALA A 153 -27.58 13.66 -35.62
CA ALA A 153 -27.53 12.24 -35.93
C ALA A 153 -26.08 11.72 -35.97
N GLU A 154 -25.14 12.49 -36.54
CA GLU A 154 -23.73 12.12 -36.61
C GLU A 154 -23.05 12.16 -35.23
N ARG A 155 -23.37 13.16 -34.41
CA ARG A 155 -22.88 13.27 -33.03
C ARG A 155 -23.34 12.10 -32.16
N ILE A 156 -24.58 11.64 -32.35
CA ILE A 156 -25.13 10.47 -31.66
C ILE A 156 -24.35 9.21 -32.06
N ARG A 157 -24.15 8.99 -33.37
CA ARG A 157 -23.39 7.84 -33.86
C ARG A 157 -21.95 7.84 -33.31
N LYS A 158 -21.30 9.01 -33.25
CA LYS A 158 -19.95 9.13 -32.64
C LYS A 158 -19.98 8.84 -31.14
N ALA A 159 -21.01 9.30 -30.42
CA ALA A 159 -21.17 9.01 -29.01
C ALA A 159 -21.40 7.51 -28.77
N GLN A 160 -22.25 6.85 -29.56
CA GLN A 160 -22.49 5.41 -29.49
C GLN A 160 -21.22 4.59 -29.73
N ALA A 161 -20.39 4.98 -30.71
CA ALA A 161 -19.11 4.31 -30.97
C ALA A 161 -18.13 4.41 -29.79
N ASN A 162 -18.21 5.48 -29.00
CA ASN A 162 -17.37 5.68 -27.81
C ASN A 162 -17.98 5.06 -26.53
N THR A 163 -19.28 4.78 -26.52
CA THR A 163 -19.99 4.15 -25.40
C THR A 163 -19.98 2.63 -25.48
N GLN A 164 -19.51 2.02 -26.59
CA GLN A 164 -19.30 0.58 -26.61
C GLN A 164 -18.26 0.22 -25.54
N PRO A 165 -18.61 -0.61 -24.54
CA PRO A 165 -17.65 -1.12 -23.58
C PRO A 165 -16.48 -1.73 -24.34
N HIS A 166 -15.25 -1.48 -23.87
CA HIS A 166 -14.10 -2.13 -24.48
C HIS A 166 -14.38 -3.64 -24.50
N PRO A 167 -14.10 -4.37 -25.59
CA PRO A 167 -14.45 -5.79 -25.72
C PRO A 167 -13.80 -6.69 -24.65
N ASP A 168 -12.86 -6.14 -23.88
CA ASP A 168 -12.18 -6.80 -22.77
C ASP A 168 -12.55 -6.24 -21.39
N SER A 169 -13.42 -5.23 -21.28
CA SER A 169 -13.84 -4.68 -19.97
C SER A 169 -14.40 -5.77 -19.08
N GLU A 170 -15.28 -6.62 -19.61
CA GLU A 170 -15.82 -7.76 -18.86
C GLU A 170 -14.78 -8.81 -18.47
N LEU A 171 -13.69 -8.95 -19.24
CA LEU A 171 -12.62 -9.90 -18.91
C LEU A 171 -11.70 -9.34 -17.83
N ILE A 172 -11.48 -8.02 -17.84
CA ILE A 172 -10.72 -7.31 -16.82
C ILE A 172 -11.48 -7.34 -15.49
N ASP A 173 -12.78 -7.06 -15.51
CA ASP A 173 -13.62 -7.12 -14.30
C ASP A 173 -13.64 -8.54 -13.72
N TRP A 174 -13.80 -9.56 -14.57
CA TRP A 174 -13.73 -10.96 -14.13
C TRP A 174 -12.36 -11.34 -13.53
N LEU A 175 -11.26 -10.85 -14.11
CA LEU A 175 -9.92 -11.07 -13.59
C LEU A 175 -9.72 -10.40 -12.23
N ASP A 176 -10.26 -9.20 -12.01
CA ASP A 176 -10.16 -8.52 -10.72
C ASP A 176 -10.88 -9.29 -9.60
N GLU A 177 -11.98 -9.97 -9.93
CA GLU A 177 -12.75 -10.79 -8.98
C GLU A 177 -12.13 -12.16 -8.71
N ASN A 178 -11.58 -12.82 -9.74
CA ASN A 178 -11.22 -14.25 -9.69
C ASN A 178 -9.72 -14.53 -9.74
N ALA A 179 -8.89 -13.57 -10.14
CA ALA A 179 -7.45 -13.76 -10.21
C ALA A 179 -6.76 -13.39 -8.88
N THR A 180 -5.69 -14.12 -8.58
CA THR A 180 -4.79 -13.80 -7.48
C THR A 180 -3.53 -13.13 -8.03
N LEU A 181 -3.16 -12.00 -7.44
CA LEU A 181 -1.95 -11.26 -7.79
C LEU A 181 -0.78 -11.73 -6.92
N HIS A 182 0.27 -12.20 -7.56
CA HIS A 182 1.55 -12.50 -6.92
C HIS A 182 2.62 -11.55 -7.44
N PHE A 183 3.39 -10.96 -6.52
CA PHE A 183 4.47 -10.03 -6.85
C PHE A 183 5.78 -10.61 -6.33
N ASP A 184 6.69 -10.93 -7.23
CA ASP A 184 8.11 -11.11 -6.92
C ASP A 184 8.83 -9.83 -7.32
N LEU A 185 9.94 -9.49 -6.64
CA LEU A 185 10.59 -8.17 -6.63
C LEU A 185 10.70 -7.44 -7.99
N GLU A 186 10.75 -8.17 -9.11
CA GLU A 186 10.85 -7.64 -10.47
C GLU A 186 9.69 -8.06 -11.41
N THR A 187 8.78 -8.95 -10.99
CA THR A 187 7.73 -9.54 -11.84
C THR A 187 6.39 -9.69 -11.12
N ALA A 188 5.31 -9.27 -11.78
CA ALA A 188 3.94 -9.52 -11.34
C ALA A 188 3.33 -10.69 -12.13
N GLU A 189 2.77 -11.67 -11.42
CA GLU A 189 2.04 -12.80 -11.98
C GLU A 189 0.57 -12.73 -11.57
N LEU A 190 -0.33 -12.86 -12.54
CA LEU A 190 -1.76 -13.05 -12.33
C LEU A 190 -2.09 -14.54 -12.48
N ARG A 191 -2.66 -15.14 -11.45
CA ARG A 191 -3.02 -16.57 -11.43
C ARG A 191 -4.53 -16.71 -11.28
N PHE A 192 -5.14 -17.41 -12.22
CA PHE A 192 -6.56 -17.74 -12.23
C PHE A 192 -6.73 -19.22 -12.58
N GLN A 193 -7.86 -19.81 -12.20
CA GLN A 193 -8.15 -21.21 -12.55
C GLN A 193 -8.66 -21.28 -13.99
N ALA A 194 -8.12 -22.23 -14.76
CA ALA A 194 -8.57 -22.51 -16.13
C ALA A 194 -8.48 -24.01 -16.35
N PHE A 195 -9.54 -24.63 -16.91
CA PHE A 195 -9.56 -26.06 -17.16
C PHE A 195 -9.13 -26.33 -18.60
N ALA A 196 -7.94 -26.90 -18.75
CA ALA A 196 -7.46 -27.34 -20.05
C ALA A 196 -8.08 -28.71 -20.38
N GLU A 197 -9.16 -28.71 -21.15
CA GLU A 197 -9.50 -29.88 -21.97
C GLU A 197 -8.39 -30.05 -23.03
N ASP A 198 -7.63 -31.15 -22.92
CA ASP A 198 -6.57 -31.60 -23.84
C ASP A 198 -5.80 -30.48 -24.55
N HIS A 199 -4.77 -29.95 -23.87
CA HIS A 199 -3.74 -29.01 -24.36
C HIS A 199 -3.94 -28.47 -25.79
N PRO A 200 -4.86 -27.52 -26.00
CA PRO A 200 -4.84 -26.72 -27.20
C PRO A 200 -3.62 -25.81 -27.07
N ILE A 201 -2.81 -25.71 -28.13
CA ILE A 201 -1.84 -24.62 -28.25
C ILE A 201 -2.68 -23.35 -28.34
N ILE A 202 -2.86 -22.65 -27.23
CA ILE A 202 -3.60 -21.40 -27.18
C ILE A 202 -2.59 -20.29 -27.47
N ASP A 203 -2.60 -19.82 -28.71
CA ASP A 203 -1.69 -18.75 -29.17
C ASP A 203 -2.13 -17.34 -28.68
N ASP A 204 -3.36 -17.21 -28.17
CA ASP A 204 -3.93 -15.92 -27.74
C ASP A 204 -4.42 -15.95 -26.29
N LEU A 205 -3.85 -15.07 -25.47
CA LEU A 205 -4.24 -14.84 -24.07
C LEU A 205 -5.73 -14.51 -23.95
N ARG A 206 -6.31 -13.76 -24.91
CA ARG A 206 -7.72 -13.38 -24.85
C ARG A 206 -8.63 -14.60 -24.98
N THR A 207 -8.27 -15.56 -25.82
CA THR A 207 -9.01 -16.83 -25.96
C THR A 207 -8.92 -17.67 -24.69
N LEU A 208 -7.74 -17.70 -24.05
CA LEU A 208 -7.57 -18.38 -22.76
C LEU A 208 -8.48 -17.77 -21.68
N LEU A 209 -8.52 -16.43 -21.57
CA LEU A 209 -9.32 -15.73 -20.58
C LEU A 209 -10.83 -15.93 -20.79
N ARG A 210 -11.29 -15.88 -22.05
CA ARG A 210 -12.70 -16.15 -22.36
C ARG A 210 -13.12 -17.57 -21.99
N LYS A 211 -12.24 -18.55 -22.23
CA LYS A 211 -12.49 -19.93 -21.81
C LYS A 211 -12.52 -20.05 -20.30
N ALA A 212 -11.52 -19.51 -19.60
CA ALA A 212 -11.45 -19.54 -18.15
C ALA A 212 -12.67 -18.89 -17.47
N LYS A 213 -13.15 -17.76 -18.02
CA LYS A 213 -14.40 -17.13 -17.57
C LYS A 213 -15.60 -18.07 -17.76
N ALA A 214 -15.75 -18.67 -18.95
CA ALA A 214 -16.86 -19.58 -19.23
C ALA A 214 -16.85 -20.81 -18.30
N ASP A 215 -15.66 -21.38 -18.02
CA ASP A 215 -15.50 -22.50 -17.11
C ASP A 215 -15.88 -22.11 -15.67
N SER A 216 -15.48 -20.91 -15.22
CA SER A 216 -15.84 -20.36 -13.91
C SER A 216 -17.35 -20.17 -13.78
N ASP A 217 -17.98 -19.55 -14.78
CA ASP A 217 -19.44 -19.32 -14.81
C ASP A 217 -20.23 -20.64 -14.84
N GLU A 218 -19.67 -21.71 -15.42
CA GLU A 218 -20.25 -23.05 -15.36
C GLU A 218 -20.12 -23.69 -13.98
N LEU A 219 -18.97 -23.56 -13.33
CA LEU A 219 -18.78 -24.06 -11.97
C LEU A 219 -19.70 -23.36 -10.96
N ASP A 220 -19.86 -22.05 -11.05
CA ASP A 220 -20.73 -21.30 -10.16
C ASP A 220 -22.20 -21.69 -10.31
N ARG A 221 -22.64 -21.92 -11.57
CA ARG A 221 -23.98 -22.46 -11.85
C ARG A 221 -24.16 -23.85 -11.25
N ASN A 222 -23.22 -24.76 -11.51
CA ASN A 222 -23.28 -26.12 -10.98
C ASN A 222 -23.25 -26.14 -9.44
N HIS A 223 -22.45 -25.27 -8.82
CA HIS A 223 -22.39 -25.15 -7.37
C HIS A 223 -23.71 -24.62 -6.78
N GLY A 224 -24.30 -23.61 -7.41
CA GLY A 224 -25.62 -23.07 -7.03
C GLY A 224 -26.73 -24.13 -7.12
N GLU A 225 -26.75 -24.92 -8.19
CA GLU A 225 -27.72 -26.01 -8.39
C GLU A 225 -27.55 -27.12 -7.33
N LEU A 226 -26.31 -27.48 -6.99
CA LEU A 226 -26.03 -28.47 -5.95
C LEU A 226 -26.46 -27.99 -4.56
N LEU A 227 -26.25 -26.71 -4.23
CA LEU A 227 -26.71 -26.13 -2.97
C LEU A 227 -28.24 -26.08 -2.89
N GLN A 228 -28.93 -25.72 -3.98
CA GLN A 228 -30.39 -25.75 -4.02
C GLN A 228 -30.94 -27.16 -3.87
N ALA A 229 -30.32 -28.16 -4.51
CA ALA A 229 -30.68 -29.56 -4.35
C ALA A 229 -30.48 -30.06 -2.91
N ALA A 230 -29.39 -29.66 -2.25
CA ALA A 230 -29.12 -29.99 -0.86
C ALA A 230 -30.16 -29.36 0.10
N VAL A 231 -30.49 -28.07 -0.09
CA VAL A 231 -31.52 -27.38 0.70
C VAL A 231 -32.91 -27.98 0.48
N ALA A 232 -33.25 -28.37 -0.75
CA ALA A 232 -34.51 -29.04 -1.05
C ALA A 232 -34.61 -30.44 -0.42
N GLN A 233 -33.49 -31.17 -0.34
CA GLN A 233 -33.43 -32.47 0.34
C GLN A 233 -33.56 -32.33 1.87
N GLU A 234 -32.95 -31.28 2.45
CA GLU A 234 -33.04 -31.01 3.89
C GLU A 234 -34.43 -30.52 4.31
N ALA A 235 -35.13 -29.78 3.45
CA ALA A 235 -36.52 -29.36 3.68
C ALA A 235 -37.57 -30.48 3.50
N ALA A 236 -37.19 -31.59 2.85
CA ALA A 236 -38.04 -32.75 2.63
C ALA A 236 -37.83 -33.88 3.68
N ALA A 237 -36.85 -33.72 4.57
CA ALA A 237 -36.54 -34.62 5.68
C ALA A 237 -37.19 -34.15 6.99
#